data_AF-A0A8A2XMF3-F1
#
_entry.id   AF-A0A8A2XMF3-F1
#
_cell.length_a   1.000
_cell.length_b   1.000
_cell.length_c   1.000
_cell.angle_alpha   90.00
_cell.angle_beta   90.00
_cell.angle_gamma   90.00
#
_symmetry.space_group_name_H-M   'P 1'
#
loop_
_entity.id
_entity.type
_entity.pdbx_description
1 polymer ?
#
loop_
_entity_poly.entity_id
_entity_poly.type
_entity_poly.pdbx_seq_one_letter_code
_entity_poly.pdbx_strand_id
1 'polypeptide(L)'
;MWLFARQGEVMNPLQYVPFNQTLYFINGDDPAQVAWMKRQTPPTLESKIILVQGSIPEMQKSLDSRVYFDQNGVLCQRLGIDQVPARVSAVPGDRFLKVEFIPAEEGRK
;
A
#
# COMPACT_ATOMS: atom_id res chain seq x y z
N MET A 1 11.54 -0.87 -31.64
CA MET A 1 11.39 0.58 -31.36
C MET A 1 12.08 0.84 -30.03
N TRP A 2 13.25 1.49 -30.06
CA TRP A 2 14.03 1.81 -28.85
C TRP A 2 13.63 3.21 -28.38
N LEU A 3 13.10 3.33 -27.16
CA LEU A 3 12.79 4.63 -26.56
C LEU A 3 14.03 5.10 -25.79
N PHE A 4 14.71 6.12 -26.31
CA PHE A 4 15.76 6.82 -25.58
C PHE A 4 15.10 7.87 -24.67
N ALA A 5 15.04 7.61 -23.36
CA ALA A 5 14.82 8.68 -22.38
C ALA A 5 16.15 9.43 -22.22
N ARG A 6 16.14 10.77 -22.44
CA ARG A 6 17.32 11.61 -22.20
C ARG A 6 17.71 11.53 -20.72
N GLN A 7 18.97 11.21 -20.47
CA GLN A 7 19.54 11.11 -19.12
C GLN A 7 19.42 12.47 -18.42
N GLY A 8 18.61 12.56 -17.35
CA GLY A 8 18.51 13.74 -16.50
C GLY A 8 17.10 14.28 -16.21
N GLU A 9 16.07 13.80 -16.90
CA GLU A 9 14.70 14.23 -16.62
C GLU A 9 14.10 13.38 -15.48
N VAL A 10 13.91 14.00 -14.30
CA VAL A 10 13.21 13.39 -13.17
C VAL A 10 11.72 13.37 -13.49
N MET A 11 11.32 12.39 -14.31
CA MET A 11 9.93 12.14 -14.66
C MET A 11 9.23 11.51 -13.47
N ASN A 12 8.15 12.13 -12.99
CA ASN A 12 7.24 11.46 -12.05
C ASN A 12 6.41 10.43 -12.84
N PRO A 13 6.52 9.12 -12.56
CA PRO A 13 5.79 8.08 -13.30
C PRO A 13 4.27 8.28 -13.29
N LEU A 14 3.73 8.94 -12.25
CA LEU A 14 2.31 9.26 -12.11
C LEU A 14 1.80 10.25 -13.18
N GLN A 15 2.70 10.92 -13.90
CA GLN A 15 2.34 11.79 -15.03
C GLN A 15 1.90 11.01 -16.27
N TYR A 16 2.37 9.78 -16.42
CA TYR A 16 2.14 8.98 -17.64
C TYR A 16 1.43 7.66 -17.35
N VAL A 17 1.54 7.16 -16.11
CA VAL A 17 0.88 5.94 -15.66
C VAL A 17 -0.04 6.30 -14.49
N PRO A 18 -1.38 6.28 -14.69
CA PRO A 18 -2.31 6.59 -13.62
C PRO A 18 -2.22 5.55 -12.50
N PHE A 19 -2.13 6.01 -11.27
CA PHE A 19 -2.19 5.14 -10.10
C PHE A 19 -3.65 4.86 -9.75
N ASN A 20 -4.15 3.74 -10.25
CA ASN A 20 -5.56 3.35 -10.22
C ASN A 20 -5.91 2.33 -9.11
N GLN A 21 -5.03 2.16 -8.13
CA GLN A 21 -5.17 1.16 -7.07
C GLN A 21 -4.97 1.80 -5.69
N THR A 22 -5.50 1.13 -4.67
CA THR A 22 -5.20 1.44 -3.26
C THR A 22 -4.25 0.39 -2.72
N LEU A 23 -3.18 0.82 -2.05
CA LEU A 23 -2.28 -0.08 -1.35
C LEU A 23 -2.56 -0.01 0.14
N TYR A 24 -2.64 -1.17 0.78
CA TYR A 24 -2.74 -1.32 2.21
C TYR A 24 -1.48 -1.98 2.73
N PHE A 25 -0.82 -1.36 3.71
CA PHE A 25 0.36 -1.90 4.37
C PHE A 25 -0.03 -2.33 5.78
N ILE A 26 0.22 -3.60 6.13
CA ILE A 26 -0.11 -4.16 7.43
C ILE A 26 1.00 -5.09 7.94
N ASN A 27 1.12 -5.22 9.26
CA ASN A 27 1.79 -6.35 9.89
C ASN A 27 0.81 -7.55 9.96
N GLY A 28 1.11 -8.64 9.26
CA GLY A 28 0.29 -9.85 9.24
C GLY A 28 0.36 -10.66 10.54
N ASP A 29 1.38 -10.46 11.37
CA ASP A 29 1.50 -11.09 12.69
C ASP A 29 0.72 -10.34 13.77
N ASP A 30 0.19 -9.14 13.47
CA ASP A 30 -0.60 -8.34 14.40
C ASP A 30 -2.11 -8.56 14.15
N PRO A 31 -2.82 -9.29 15.03
CA PRO A 31 -4.23 -9.60 14.84
C PRO A 31 -5.11 -8.35 14.75
N ALA A 32 -4.74 -7.25 15.42
CA ALA A 32 -5.51 -6.01 15.36
C ALA A 32 -5.44 -5.39 13.96
N GLN A 33 -4.28 -5.46 13.30
CA GLN A 33 -4.11 -4.98 11.93
C GLN A 33 -4.80 -5.88 10.91
N VAL A 34 -4.78 -7.20 11.11
CA VAL A 34 -5.55 -8.13 10.28
C VAL A 34 -7.05 -7.85 10.41
N ALA A 35 -7.55 -7.65 11.63
CA ALA A 35 -8.94 -7.28 11.86
C ALA A 35 -9.29 -5.91 11.26
N TRP A 36 -8.38 -4.94 11.35
CA TRP A 36 -8.52 -3.63 10.71
C TRP A 36 -8.65 -3.76 9.19
N MET A 37 -7.81 -4.58 8.55
CA MET A 37 -7.83 -4.79 7.11
C MET A 37 -9.15 -5.40 6.64
N LYS A 38 -9.71 -6.35 7.41
CA LYS A 38 -11.00 -6.97 7.11
C LYS A 38 -12.19 -5.99 7.10
N ARG A 39 -12.05 -4.83 7.76
CA ARG A 39 -13.09 -3.78 7.79
C ARG A 39 -12.96 -2.76 6.66
N GLN A 40 -11.91 -2.83 5.85
CA GLN A 40 -11.66 -1.83 4.82
C GLN A 40 -12.55 -2.05 3.59
N THR A 41 -13.15 -0.96 3.13
CA THR A 41 -13.72 -0.86 1.79
C THR A 41 -12.77 0.00 0.96
N PRO A 42 -12.09 -0.57 -0.05
CA PRO A 42 -11.16 0.18 -0.88
C PRO A 42 -11.86 1.35 -1.59
N PRO A 43 -11.23 2.53 -1.65
CA PRO A 43 -11.77 3.67 -2.41
C PRO A 43 -11.61 3.50 -3.93
N THR A 44 -10.88 2.47 -4.38
CA THR A 44 -10.62 2.15 -5.79
C THR A 44 -11.08 0.74 -6.12
N LEU A 45 -11.38 0.47 -7.40
CA LEU A 45 -11.74 -0.88 -7.88
C LEU A 45 -10.66 -1.91 -7.59
N GLU A 46 -9.41 -1.54 -7.83
CA GLU A 46 -8.25 -2.39 -7.58
C GLU A 46 -7.63 -2.04 -6.21
N SER A 47 -7.29 -3.06 -5.42
CA SER A 47 -6.54 -2.87 -4.19
C SER A 47 -5.54 -3.99 -3.95
N LYS A 48 -4.46 -3.68 -3.24
CA LYS A 48 -3.43 -4.66 -2.87
C LYS A 48 -3.14 -4.57 -1.39
N ILE A 49 -3.02 -5.74 -0.79
CA ILE A 49 -2.58 -5.90 0.60
C ILE A 49 -1.10 -6.25 0.57
N ILE A 50 -0.28 -5.43 1.22
CA ILE A 50 1.17 -5.54 1.29
C ILE A 50 1.53 -5.79 2.75
N LEU A 51 2.12 -6.96 3.00
CA LEU A 51 2.64 -7.34 4.30
C LEU A 51 4.02 -6.73 4.50
N VAL A 52 4.24 -6.08 5.64
CA VAL A 52 5.58 -5.69 6.10
C VAL A 52 6.23 -6.77 6.95
N GLN A 53 5.40 -7.63 7.54
CA GLN A 53 5.80 -8.79 8.34
C GLN A 53 4.67 -9.84 8.31
N GLY A 54 5.01 -11.10 8.56
CA GLY A 54 4.08 -12.22 8.68
C GLY A 54 4.02 -13.15 7.47
N SER A 55 3.22 -14.21 7.59
CA SER A 55 3.18 -15.32 6.64
C SER A 55 2.22 -15.06 5.46
N ILE A 56 2.74 -15.09 4.22
CA ILE A 56 1.92 -14.93 3.00
C ILE A 56 0.80 -15.99 2.93
N PRO A 57 1.06 -17.32 3.03
CA PRO A 57 0.00 -18.32 2.93
C PRO A 57 -1.09 -18.17 3.99
N GLU A 58 -0.72 -17.85 5.22
CA GLU A 58 -1.67 -17.64 6.32
C GLU A 58 -2.52 -16.40 6.08
N MET A 59 -1.92 -15.31 5.62
CA MET A 59 -2.65 -14.06 5.33
C MET A 59 -3.56 -14.19 4.12
N GLN A 60 -3.14 -14.89 3.06
CA GLN A 60 -4.03 -15.19 1.93
C GLN A 60 -5.27 -15.97 2.38
N LYS A 61 -5.09 -16.95 3.27
CA LYS A 61 -6.20 -17.72 3.84
C LYS A 61 -7.08 -16.87 4.76
N SER A 62 -6.48 -16.03 5.60
CA SER A 62 -7.20 -15.22 6.59
C SER A 62 -8.01 -14.09 5.97
N LEU A 63 -7.48 -13.48 4.90
CA LEU A 63 -8.07 -12.31 4.23
C LEU A 63 -8.86 -12.67 2.97
N ASP A 64 -8.82 -13.95 2.56
CA ASP A 64 -9.42 -14.44 1.30
C ASP A 64 -9.07 -13.53 0.11
N SER A 65 -7.80 -13.13 0.06
CA SER A 65 -7.34 -12.08 -0.85
C SER A 65 -5.90 -12.34 -1.27
N ARG A 66 -5.52 -11.82 -2.44
CA ARG A 66 -4.11 -11.81 -2.85
C ARG A 66 -3.34 -10.85 -1.95
N VAL A 67 -2.27 -11.35 -1.34
CA VAL A 67 -1.34 -10.55 -0.54
C VAL A 67 0.03 -10.54 -1.19
N TYR A 68 0.75 -9.46 -0.95
CA TYR A 68 2.12 -9.23 -1.39
C TYR A 68 2.99 -8.97 -0.17
N PHE A 69 4.31 -8.97 -0.35
CA PHE A 69 5.24 -8.70 0.74
C PHE A 69 6.20 -7.59 0.34
N ASP A 70 6.42 -6.64 1.25
CA ASP A 70 7.42 -5.60 1.05
C ASP A 70 8.81 -6.13 1.37
N GLN A 71 9.37 -6.87 0.42
CA GLN A 71 10.69 -7.49 0.57
C GLN A 71 11.74 -6.42 0.83
N ASN A 72 12.46 -6.55 1.93
CA ASN A 72 13.48 -5.61 2.40
C ASN A 72 12.98 -4.17 2.62
N GLY A 73 11.66 -3.95 2.76
CA GLY A 73 11.08 -2.63 3.06
C GLY A 73 11.21 -1.61 1.93
N VAL A 74 11.41 -2.04 0.68
CA VAL A 74 11.68 -1.15 -0.47
C VAL A 74 10.52 -0.19 -0.72
N LEU A 75 9.27 -0.66 -0.62
CA LEU A 75 8.10 0.18 -0.83
C LEU A 75 7.91 1.14 0.34
N CYS A 76 8.07 0.67 1.58
CA CYS A 76 7.96 1.52 2.76
C CYS A 76 8.97 2.68 2.71
N GLN A 77 10.24 2.39 2.36
CA GLN A 77 11.27 3.43 2.20
C GLN A 77 10.93 4.44 1.11
N ARG A 78 10.47 3.97 -0.06
CA ARG A 78 10.13 4.86 -1.19
C ARG A 78 8.90 5.72 -0.94
N LEU A 79 7.96 5.23 -0.14
CA LEU A 79 6.69 5.91 0.16
C LEU A 79 6.73 6.68 1.48
N GLY A 80 7.83 6.62 2.23
CA GLY A 80 7.95 7.27 3.54
C GLY A 80 7.02 6.67 4.60
N ILE A 81 6.79 5.35 4.54
CA ILE A 81 5.98 4.62 5.52
C ILE A 81 6.92 4.12 6.62
N ASP A 82 6.75 4.63 7.83
CA ASP A 82 7.52 4.27 9.03
C ASP A 82 6.68 3.52 10.08
N GLN A 83 5.35 3.50 9.91
CA GLN A 83 4.40 2.82 10.78
C GLN A 83 3.26 2.19 9.97
N VAL A 84 2.68 1.11 10.51
CA VAL A 84 1.52 0.41 9.95
C VAL A 84 0.43 0.24 11.03
N PRO A 85 -0.87 0.19 10.66
CA PRO A 85 -1.41 0.17 9.30
C PRO A 85 -1.25 1.47 8.52
N ALA A 86 -1.00 1.36 7.22
CA ALA A 86 -0.98 2.50 6.31
C ALA A 86 -1.80 2.25 5.03
N ARG A 87 -2.45 3.29 4.52
CA ARG A 87 -3.14 3.31 3.23
C ARG A 87 -2.44 4.28 2.29
N VAL A 88 -2.20 3.84 1.05
CA VAL A 88 -1.67 4.67 -0.02
C VAL A 88 -2.66 4.74 -1.17
N SER A 89 -3.03 5.95 -1.57
CA SER A 89 -3.97 6.22 -2.66
C SER A 89 -3.53 7.42 -3.50
N ALA A 90 -4.04 7.53 -4.73
CA ALA A 90 -3.83 8.74 -5.53
C ALA A 90 -4.65 9.90 -4.98
N VAL A 91 -4.12 11.12 -5.06
CA VAL A 91 -4.91 12.34 -4.85
C VAL A 91 -5.64 12.67 -6.17
N PRO A 92 -6.98 12.75 -6.20
CA PRO A 92 -7.71 13.09 -7.41
C PRO A 92 -7.27 14.44 -7.99
N GLY A 93 -6.92 14.46 -9.28
CA GLY A 93 -6.50 15.67 -9.98
C GLY A 93 -5.05 16.11 -9.70
N ASP A 94 -4.28 15.32 -8.95
CA ASP A 94 -2.88 15.64 -8.62
C ASP A 94 -1.92 14.50 -9.01
N ARG A 95 -0.61 14.76 -8.92
CA ARG A 95 0.49 13.86 -9.25
C ARG A 95 1.15 13.26 -8.00
N PHE A 96 0.51 13.40 -6.85
CA PHE A 96 1.01 12.90 -5.57
C PHE A 96 0.21 11.69 -5.09
N LEU A 97 0.92 10.82 -4.36
CA LEU A 97 0.29 9.79 -3.56
C LEU A 97 0.03 10.35 -2.16
N LYS A 98 -1.15 10.04 -1.63
CA LYS A 98 -1.48 10.27 -0.23
C LYS A 98 -1.10 9.03 0.56
N VAL A 99 -0.37 9.21 1.66
CA VAL A 99 -0.09 8.17 2.65
C VAL A 99 -0.86 8.53 3.93
N GLU A 100 -1.64 7.58 4.43
CA GLU A 100 -2.43 7.75 5.64
C GLU A 100 -2.10 6.63 6.63
N PHE A 101 -1.68 7.00 7.83
CA PHE A 101 -1.49 6.08 8.95
C PHE A 101 -2.78 5.97 9.75
N ILE A 102 -3.33 4.76 9.84
CA ILE A 102 -4.66 4.54 10.41
C ILE A 102 -4.51 3.56 11.58
N PRO A 103 -4.77 3.97 12.82
CA PRO A 103 -4.70 3.08 13.98
C PRO A 103 -5.58 1.84 13.79
N ALA A 104 -5.02 0.66 14.11
CA ALA A 104 -5.72 -0.61 13.97
C ALA A 104 -6.87 -0.76 14.99
N GLU A 105 -6.63 -0.25 16.19
CA GLU A 105 -7.64 -0.09 17.24
C GLU A 105 -8.16 1.35 17.23
N GLU A 106 -9.48 1.49 17.10
CA GLU A 106 -10.13 2.74 17.51
C GLU A 106 -9.88 2.88 19.00
N GLY A 107 -9.16 3.92 19.40
CA GLY A 107 -8.90 4.20 20.80
C GLY A 107 -10.21 4.15 21.60
N ARG A 108 -10.37 3.07 22.37
CA ARG A 108 -11.43 2.95 23.34
C ARG A 108 -11.14 4.00 24.42
N LYS A 109 -11.82 5.14 24.33
CA LYS A 109 -11.93 6.06 25.47
C LYS A 109 -12.81 5.44 26.54
#